data_AF-A0A7X9XCY3-F1
#
_entry.id   AF-A0A7X9XCY3-F1
#
_cell.length_a   1.000
_cell.length_b   1.000
_cell.length_c   1.000
_cell.angle_alpha   90.00
_cell.angle_beta   90.00
_cell.angle_gamma   90.00
#
_symmetry.space_group_name_H-M   'P 1'
#
loop_
_entity.id
_entity.type
_entity.pdbx_description
1 polymer ?
#
loop_
_entity_poly.entity_id
_entity_poly.type
_entity_poly.pdbx_seq_one_letter_code
_entity_poly.pdbx_strand_id
1 'polypeptide(L)'
;MGQEWESEIVGGYGKEILIYSKYFRDLGINHPDDMSSIILTSFHRYLNDIDIKLDEQVKLYKDYWEKSNQAEINRKRKEFNEFSVNDSVNFLYNYDYVSKEQEDKDMDDVCIAKGFVISKDSVDLRLQVRLLESCDEKGIIISKSNIYIQEGSEWIIKEKDKIEIMKVGETKWTNYDIWETID
;
A
#
# COMPACT_ATOMS: atom_id res chain seq x y z
N MET A 1 5.38 -8.15 -18.63
CA MET A 1 6.81 -7.82 -18.75
C MET A 1 7.14 -6.92 -17.55
N GLY A 2 7.37 -7.55 -16.40
CA GLY A 2 7.67 -6.92 -15.12
C GLY A 2 8.84 -7.70 -14.53
N GLN A 3 9.81 -6.99 -14.01
CA GLN A 3 11.18 -7.46 -13.86
C GLN A 3 11.33 -8.57 -12.81
N GLU A 4 11.91 -9.69 -13.23
CA GLU A 4 12.63 -10.63 -12.37
C GLU A 4 13.95 -9.98 -11.92
N TRP A 5 14.07 -9.59 -10.65
CA TRP A 5 15.36 -9.19 -10.07
C TRP A 5 15.60 -9.79 -8.67
N GLU A 6 15.03 -10.96 -8.35
CA GLU A 6 15.27 -11.58 -7.03
C GLU A 6 15.79 -13.01 -7.02
N SER A 7 16.24 -13.57 -8.15
CA SER A 7 16.90 -14.88 -8.13
C SER A 7 18.17 -14.88 -8.96
N GLU A 8 19.27 -14.40 -8.37
CA GLU A 8 20.65 -14.92 -8.49
C GLU A 8 21.67 -13.87 -8.04
N ILE A 9 21.86 -13.72 -6.72
CA ILE A 9 23.13 -13.22 -6.17
C ILE A 9 23.64 -14.22 -5.14
N VAL A 10 23.99 -15.41 -5.61
CA VAL A 10 24.95 -16.28 -4.91
C VAL A 10 26.31 -16.05 -5.57
N GLY A 11 26.98 -14.99 -5.15
CA GLY A 11 28.34 -14.68 -5.59
C GLY A 11 28.85 -13.40 -4.95
N GLY A 12 29.67 -13.51 -3.90
CA GLY A 12 30.57 -12.47 -3.34
C GLY A 12 29.95 -11.17 -2.80
N TYR A 13 29.11 -10.49 -3.58
CA TYR A 13 28.62 -9.12 -3.39
C TYR A 13 27.36 -9.01 -2.51
N GLY A 14 26.65 -10.12 -2.26
CA GLY A 14 25.43 -10.12 -1.43
C GLY A 14 25.68 -9.76 0.04
N LYS A 15 26.88 -10.06 0.57
CA LYS A 15 27.21 -9.73 1.97
C LYS A 15 27.49 -8.24 2.21
N GLU A 16 28.07 -7.54 1.24
CA GLU A 16 28.44 -6.12 1.40
C GLU A 16 27.24 -5.18 1.28
N ILE A 17 26.31 -5.46 0.35
CA ILE A 17 25.04 -4.71 0.21
C ILE A 17 24.18 -4.84 1.49
N LEU A 18 24.22 -6.02 2.13
CA LEU A 18 23.57 -6.24 3.42
C LEU A 18 24.19 -5.40 4.55
N ILE A 19 25.50 -5.11 4.52
CA ILE A 19 26.18 -4.31 5.54
C ILE A 19 25.77 -2.83 5.43
N TYR A 20 25.74 -2.25 4.22
CA TYR A 20 25.34 -0.85 4.04
C TYR A 20 23.88 -0.61 4.38
N SER A 21 22.98 -1.46 3.86
CA SER A 21 21.56 -1.36 4.19
C SER A 21 21.30 -1.58 5.69
N LYS A 22 22.06 -2.46 6.36
CA LYS A 22 21.98 -2.62 7.82
C LYS A 22 22.46 -1.36 8.55
N TYR A 23 23.60 -0.79 8.17
CA TYR A 23 24.12 0.44 8.77
C TYR A 23 23.11 1.58 8.73
N PHE A 24 22.50 1.83 7.57
CA PHE A 24 21.49 2.89 7.45
C PHE A 24 20.21 2.57 8.21
N ARG A 25 19.75 1.31 8.23
CA ARG A 25 18.61 0.88 9.04
C ARG A 25 18.86 1.06 10.54
N ASP A 26 20.07 0.76 11.01
CA ASP A 26 20.48 0.98 12.40
C ASP A 26 20.51 2.49 12.73
N LEU A 27 20.78 3.36 11.75
CA LEU A 27 20.63 4.81 11.87
C LEU A 27 19.16 5.28 11.74
N GLY A 28 18.21 4.40 11.43
CA GLY A 28 16.79 4.72 11.22
C GLY A 28 16.46 5.26 9.83
N ILE A 29 17.32 5.04 8.84
CA ILE A 29 17.10 5.36 7.42
C ILE A 29 16.73 4.06 6.70
N ASN A 30 15.47 3.96 6.26
CA ASN A 30 14.92 2.71 5.70
C ASN A 30 14.73 2.76 4.18
N HIS A 31 14.61 3.96 3.59
CA HIS A 31 14.36 4.12 2.17
C HIS A 31 15.66 4.07 1.37
N PRO A 32 15.79 3.23 0.32
CA PRO A 32 17.01 3.12 -0.48
C PRO A 32 17.46 4.47 -1.09
N ASP A 33 16.52 5.29 -1.54
CA ASP A 33 16.85 6.60 -2.12
C ASP A 33 17.51 7.53 -1.09
N ASP A 34 17.05 7.53 0.16
CA ASP A 34 17.67 8.32 1.23
C ASP A 34 19.08 7.82 1.54
N MET A 35 19.28 6.50 1.58
CA MET A 35 20.61 5.90 1.75
C MET A 35 21.55 6.37 0.65
N SER A 36 21.11 6.28 -0.61
CA SER A 36 21.91 6.69 -1.76
C SER A 36 22.22 8.19 -1.74
N SER A 37 21.25 9.02 -1.37
CA SER A 37 21.43 10.46 -1.26
C SER A 37 22.45 10.84 -0.19
N ILE A 38 22.39 10.19 0.99
CA ILE A 38 23.37 10.40 2.06
C ILE A 38 24.77 9.98 1.59
N ILE A 39 24.90 8.84 0.91
CA ILE A 39 26.18 8.36 0.38
C ILE A 39 26.76 9.39 -0.61
N LEU A 40 25.98 9.83 -1.59
CA LEU A 40 26.42 10.76 -2.62
C LEU A 40 26.80 12.12 -2.03
N THR A 41 25.99 12.64 -1.10
CA THR A 41 26.27 13.90 -0.41
C THR A 41 27.53 13.81 0.43
N SER A 42 27.71 12.70 1.16
CA SER A 42 28.89 12.46 1.98
C SER A 42 30.15 12.29 1.14
N PHE A 43 30.05 11.58 0.01
CA PHE A 43 31.16 11.42 -0.93
C PHE A 43 31.56 12.73 -1.59
N HIS A 44 30.59 13.54 -2.01
CA HIS A 44 30.86 14.89 -2.50
C HIS A 44 31.57 15.76 -1.45
N ARG A 45 31.11 15.73 -0.19
CA ARG A 45 31.74 16.48 0.91
C ARG A 45 33.18 16.01 1.17
N TYR A 46 33.40 14.70 1.18
CA TYR A 46 34.73 14.09 1.29
C TYR A 46 35.67 14.58 0.18
N LEU A 47 35.23 14.60 -1.08
CA LEU A 47 36.04 15.05 -2.21
C LEU A 47 36.41 16.55 -2.16
N ASN A 48 35.70 17.34 -1.35
CA ASN A 48 35.88 18.79 -1.24
C ASN A 48 36.41 19.22 0.14
N ASP A 49 36.90 18.29 0.96
CA ASP A 49 37.36 18.55 2.33
C ASP A 49 36.32 19.26 3.21
N ILE A 50 35.03 18.97 2.99
CA ILE A 50 33.91 19.48 3.78
C ILE A 50 33.54 18.42 4.82
N ASP A 51 33.26 18.84 6.05
CA ASP A 51 32.72 17.95 7.08
C ASP A 51 31.45 17.23 6.59
N ILE A 52 31.45 15.90 6.68
CA ILE A 52 30.36 15.04 6.21
C ILE A 52 29.05 15.40 6.92
N LYS A 53 29.08 15.84 8.20
CA LYS A 53 27.88 16.19 8.99
C LYS A 53 26.78 15.13 8.87
N LEU A 54 27.14 13.86 9.11
CA LEU A 54 26.23 12.72 8.90
C LEU A 54 24.95 12.85 9.72
N ASP A 55 25.06 13.26 10.98
CA ASP A 55 23.90 13.42 11.88
C ASP A 55 22.89 14.44 11.36
N GLU A 56 23.36 15.54 10.74
CA GLU A 56 22.48 16.53 10.11
C GLU A 56 21.72 15.93 8.91
N GLN A 57 22.41 15.13 8.09
CA GLN A 57 21.80 14.44 6.95
C GLN A 57 20.76 13.41 7.41
N VAL A 58 21.07 12.60 8.43
CA VAL A 58 20.14 11.60 8.99
C VAL A 58 18.92 12.27 9.61
N LYS A 59 19.12 13.36 10.37
CA LYS A 59 18.02 14.11 10.99
C LYS A 59 17.07 14.69 9.94
N LEU A 60 17.59 15.23 8.83
CA LEU A 60 16.77 15.76 7.74
C LEU A 60 15.76 14.73 7.23
N TYR A 61 16.21 13.50 6.96
CA TYR A 61 15.35 12.43 6.45
C TYR A 61 14.36 11.92 7.49
N LYS A 62 14.78 11.78 8.75
CA LYS A 62 13.86 11.41 9.85
C LYS A 62 12.75 12.42 10.02
N ASP A 63 13.10 13.72 10.11
CA ASP A 63 12.13 14.80 10.26
C ASP A 63 11.17 14.86 9.04
N TYR A 64 11.66 14.56 7.84
CA TYR A 64 10.84 14.49 6.62
C TYR A 64 9.82 13.35 6.68
N TRP A 65 10.26 12.12 6.95
CA TRP A 65 9.37 10.96 6.99
C TRP A 65 8.39 11.00 8.14
N GLU A 66 8.77 11.53 9.31
CA GLU A 66 7.85 11.74 10.43
C GLU A 66 6.69 12.67 10.02
N LYS A 67 7.01 13.82 9.39
CA LYS A 67 6.00 14.75 8.88
C LYS A 67 5.14 14.14 7.78
N SER A 68 5.77 13.44 6.84
CA SER A 68 5.07 12.77 5.74
C SER A 68 4.08 11.72 6.25
N ASN A 69 4.51 10.86 7.17
CA ASN A 69 3.66 9.83 7.77
C ASN A 69 2.51 10.45 8.57
N GLN A 70 2.77 11.51 9.34
CA GLN A 70 1.71 12.20 10.08
C GLN A 70 0.69 12.87 9.16
N ALA A 71 1.16 13.47 8.06
CA ALA A 71 0.29 14.06 7.04
C ALA A 71 -0.59 12.98 6.37
N GLU A 72 0.00 11.84 6.03
CA GLU A 72 -0.73 10.72 5.43
C GLU A 72 -1.79 10.13 6.38
N ILE A 73 -1.45 9.90 7.65
CA ILE A 73 -2.42 9.46 8.68
C ILE A 73 -3.57 10.46 8.81
N ASN A 74 -3.26 11.76 8.82
CA ASN A 74 -4.27 12.81 8.91
C ASN A 74 -5.15 12.86 7.67
N ARG A 75 -4.58 12.71 6.47
CA ARG A 75 -5.31 12.64 5.20
C ARG A 75 -6.29 11.47 5.22
N LYS A 76 -5.80 10.25 5.51
CA LYS A 76 -6.64 9.05 5.56
C LYS A 76 -7.79 9.17 6.57
N ARG A 77 -7.51 9.70 7.75
CA ARG A 77 -8.54 9.96 8.77
C ARG A 77 -9.56 10.99 8.31
N LYS A 78 -9.13 12.04 7.60
CA LYS A 78 -10.03 13.06 7.07
C LYS A 78 -10.99 12.45 6.05
N GLU A 79 -10.46 11.72 5.05
CA GLU A 79 -11.25 11.01 4.04
C GLU A 79 -12.20 10.00 4.68
N PHE A 80 -11.71 9.18 5.63
CA PHE A 80 -12.56 8.23 6.36
C PHE A 80 -13.72 8.89 7.13
N ASN A 81 -13.52 10.12 7.60
CA ASN A 81 -14.54 10.86 8.34
C ASN A 81 -15.63 11.46 7.45
N GLU A 82 -15.44 11.50 6.14
CA GLU A 82 -16.47 11.94 5.19
C GLU A 82 -17.62 10.93 5.10
N PHE A 83 -17.35 9.65 5.34
CA PHE A 83 -18.37 8.60 5.41
C PHE A 83 -19.20 8.66 6.68
N SER A 84 -20.49 8.42 6.56
CA SER A 84 -21.46 8.24 7.64
C SER A 84 -22.13 6.86 7.55
N VAL A 85 -22.64 6.39 8.69
CA VAL A 85 -23.49 5.20 8.70
C VAL A 85 -24.78 5.52 7.95
N ASN A 86 -25.22 4.60 7.11
CA ASN A 86 -26.32 4.72 6.15
C ASN A 86 -25.99 5.50 4.86
N ASP A 87 -24.73 5.83 4.60
CA ASP A 87 -24.35 6.36 3.30
C ASP A 87 -24.49 5.29 2.22
N SER A 88 -24.95 5.74 1.05
CA SER A 88 -24.77 4.99 -0.19
C SER A 88 -23.43 5.36 -0.80
N VAL A 89 -22.68 4.36 -1.24
CA VAL A 89 -21.32 4.52 -1.74
C VAL A 89 -21.14 3.81 -3.08
N ASN A 90 -20.29 4.35 -3.95
CA ASN A 90 -19.86 3.67 -5.17
C ASN A 90 -18.53 2.98 -4.94
N PHE A 91 -18.33 1.85 -5.61
CA PHE A 91 -17.09 1.07 -5.56
C PHE A 91 -16.08 1.58 -6.60
N LEU A 92 -14.81 1.73 -6.21
CA LEU A 92 -13.75 2.36 -7.01
C LEU A 92 -12.85 1.38 -7.80
N TYR A 93 -13.15 0.07 -7.81
CA TYR A 93 -12.38 -0.95 -8.56
C TYR A 93 -10.84 -0.94 -8.39
N ASN A 94 -10.34 -0.42 -7.26
CA ASN A 94 -8.90 -0.24 -7.01
C ASN A 94 -8.03 -1.51 -7.02
N TYR A 95 -8.63 -2.70 -6.93
CA TYR A 95 -7.88 -3.97 -6.90
C TYR A 95 -7.78 -4.62 -8.27
N ASP A 96 -8.92 -5.08 -8.80
CA ASP A 96 -9.02 -5.81 -10.06
C ASP A 96 -10.51 -6.05 -10.40
N TYR A 97 -10.76 -6.62 -11.57
CA TYR A 97 -12.09 -6.98 -12.05
C TYR A 97 -12.34 -8.49 -11.98
N VAL A 98 -13.58 -8.90 -11.71
CA VAL A 98 -13.96 -10.33 -11.69
C VAL A 98 -14.09 -10.92 -13.10
N SER A 99 -14.15 -10.07 -14.12
CA SER A 99 -14.22 -10.46 -15.53
C SER A 99 -13.74 -9.33 -16.44
N LYS A 100 -13.35 -9.70 -17.66
CA LYS A 100 -13.03 -8.73 -18.71
C LYS A 100 -14.23 -7.87 -19.09
N GLU A 101 -15.44 -8.42 -19.04
CA GLU A 101 -16.65 -7.65 -19.32
C GLU A 101 -16.90 -6.57 -18.26
N GLN A 102 -16.58 -6.84 -16.99
CA GLN A 102 -16.65 -5.82 -15.93
C GLN A 102 -15.62 -4.72 -16.16
N GLU A 103 -14.38 -5.08 -16.50
CA GLU A 103 -13.31 -4.13 -16.87
C GLU A 103 -13.74 -3.25 -18.05
N ASP A 104 -14.22 -3.85 -19.14
CA ASP A 104 -14.66 -3.12 -20.34
C ASP A 104 -15.81 -2.14 -20.00
N LYS A 105 -16.77 -2.54 -19.15
CA LYS A 105 -17.89 -1.66 -18.73
C LYS A 105 -17.46 -0.54 -17.79
N ASP A 106 -16.46 -0.76 -16.93
CA ASP A 106 -15.90 0.28 -16.06
C ASP A 106 -15.16 1.33 -16.87
N MET A 107 -14.35 0.89 -17.85
CA MET A 107 -13.65 1.77 -18.79
C MET A 107 -14.58 2.63 -19.66
N ASP A 108 -15.82 2.17 -19.86
CA ASP A 108 -16.88 2.91 -20.58
C ASP A 108 -17.76 3.78 -19.64
N ASP A 109 -17.40 3.90 -18.34
CA ASP A 109 -18.17 4.60 -17.29
C ASP A 109 -19.61 4.06 -17.09
N VAL A 110 -19.86 2.80 -17.47
CA VAL A 110 -21.18 2.15 -17.37
C VAL A 110 -21.27 1.28 -16.11
N CYS A 111 -20.14 0.86 -15.55
CA CYS A 111 -20.12 -0.04 -14.42
C CYS A 111 -20.05 0.67 -13.07
N ILE A 112 -21.20 0.80 -12.38
CA ILE A 112 -21.24 1.31 -11.02
C ILE A 112 -21.73 0.20 -10.09
N ALA A 113 -20.85 -0.27 -9.20
CA ALA A 113 -21.26 -1.11 -8.07
C ALA A 113 -21.56 -0.23 -6.86
N LYS A 114 -22.70 -0.47 -6.21
CA LYS A 114 -23.19 0.37 -5.10
C LYS A 114 -23.25 -0.41 -3.80
N GLY A 115 -22.78 0.21 -2.74
CA GLY A 115 -22.82 -0.30 -1.38
C GLY A 115 -23.64 0.60 -0.44
N PHE A 116 -23.94 0.07 0.74
CA PHE A 116 -24.56 0.79 1.84
C PHE A 116 -23.76 0.59 3.12
N VAL A 117 -23.34 1.68 3.75
CA VAL A 117 -22.48 1.64 4.94
C VAL A 117 -23.30 1.26 6.17
N ILE A 118 -22.97 0.13 6.79
CA ILE A 118 -23.64 -0.43 7.97
C ILE A 118 -22.94 0.00 9.26
N SER A 119 -21.61 0.01 9.26
CA SER A 119 -20.81 0.42 10.43
C SER A 119 -19.41 0.87 10.03
N LYS A 120 -18.72 1.52 10.98
CA LYS A 120 -17.38 2.08 10.81
C LYS A 120 -16.45 1.55 11.90
N ASP A 121 -15.21 1.27 11.53
CA ASP A 121 -14.10 1.01 12.45
C ASP A 121 -13.07 2.13 12.26
N SER A 122 -12.99 3.04 13.23
CA SER A 122 -12.08 4.18 13.20
C SER A 122 -10.63 3.83 13.59
N VAL A 123 -10.39 2.66 14.16
CA VAL A 123 -9.03 2.21 14.54
C VAL A 123 -8.32 1.71 13.30
N ASP A 124 -8.96 0.80 12.57
CA ASP A 124 -8.40 0.18 11.37
C ASP A 124 -8.79 0.91 10.07
N LEU A 125 -9.60 1.99 10.17
CA LEU A 125 -10.14 2.75 9.03
C LEU A 125 -10.91 1.85 8.05
N ARG A 126 -11.84 1.04 8.57
CA ARG A 126 -12.64 0.11 7.76
C ARG A 126 -14.11 0.46 7.76
N LEU A 127 -14.78 0.15 6.65
CA LEU A 127 -16.22 0.27 6.51
C LEU A 127 -16.83 -1.14 6.43
N GLN A 128 -17.87 -1.39 7.21
CA GLN A 128 -18.73 -2.54 6.98
C GLN A 128 -19.78 -2.12 5.97
N VAL A 129 -19.69 -2.66 4.76
CA VAL A 129 -20.56 -2.30 3.64
C VAL A 129 -21.41 -3.49 3.28
N ARG A 130 -22.68 -3.25 2.98
CA ARG A 130 -23.55 -4.21 2.30
C ARG A 130 -23.58 -3.89 0.82
N LEU A 131 -23.27 -4.87 -0.04
CA LEU A 131 -23.31 -4.67 -1.49
C LEU A 131 -24.75 -4.73 -1.98
N LEU A 132 -25.21 -3.69 -2.67
CA LEU A 132 -26.57 -3.57 -3.19
C LEU A 132 -26.63 -3.87 -4.69
N GLU A 133 -25.68 -3.35 -5.46
CA GLU A 133 -25.64 -3.46 -6.92
C GLU A 133 -24.23 -3.83 -7.37
N SER A 134 -24.14 -4.64 -8.43
CA SER A 134 -22.91 -5.00 -9.13
C SER A 134 -23.21 -5.15 -10.61
N CYS A 135 -22.30 -4.74 -11.47
CA CYS A 135 -22.43 -4.89 -12.93
C CYS A 135 -22.16 -6.32 -13.42
N ASP A 136 -21.54 -7.13 -12.56
CA ASP A 136 -21.23 -8.53 -12.81
C ASP A 136 -21.84 -9.40 -11.71
N GLU A 137 -22.47 -10.51 -12.10
CA GLU A 137 -23.12 -11.47 -11.19
C GLU A 137 -22.14 -12.16 -10.23
N LYS A 138 -20.85 -12.18 -10.59
CA LYS A 138 -19.78 -12.70 -9.73
C LYS A 138 -19.47 -11.76 -8.56
N GLY A 139 -19.84 -10.49 -8.64
CA GLY A 139 -19.64 -9.48 -7.59
C GLY A 139 -18.43 -8.57 -7.85
N ILE A 140 -17.78 -8.15 -6.77
CA ILE A 140 -16.63 -7.24 -6.78
C ILE A 140 -15.44 -7.81 -5.99
N ILE A 141 -14.21 -7.47 -6.38
CA ILE A 141 -12.99 -7.87 -5.66
C ILE A 141 -12.67 -6.83 -4.59
N ILE A 142 -12.85 -7.18 -3.32
CA ILE A 142 -12.64 -6.27 -2.18
C ILE A 142 -11.26 -6.40 -1.53
N SER A 143 -10.46 -7.38 -1.95
CA SER A 143 -9.09 -7.58 -1.52
C SER A 143 -8.35 -8.49 -2.49
N LYS A 144 -7.06 -8.23 -2.70
CA LYS A 144 -6.13 -9.08 -3.46
C LYS A 144 -4.78 -9.07 -2.75
N SER A 145 -4.32 -10.23 -2.26
CA SER A 145 -3.07 -10.31 -1.49
C SER A 145 -2.39 -11.67 -1.59
N ASN A 146 -1.06 -11.69 -1.42
CA ASN A 146 -0.31 -12.93 -1.28
C ASN A 146 -0.45 -13.47 0.16
N ILE A 147 -0.65 -14.78 0.30
CA ILE A 147 -0.61 -15.45 1.60
C ILE A 147 0.82 -15.92 1.86
N TYR A 148 1.39 -15.49 2.97
CA TYR A 148 2.70 -15.93 3.43
C TYR A 148 2.55 -16.91 4.60
N ILE A 149 3.44 -17.89 4.67
CA ILE A 149 3.65 -18.75 5.83
C ILE A 149 5.06 -18.54 6.36
N GLN A 150 5.20 -18.57 7.69
CA GLN A 150 6.50 -18.47 8.32
C GLN A 150 7.10 -19.86 8.49
N GLU A 151 8.25 -20.11 7.86
CA GLU A 151 9.04 -21.33 8.03
C GLU A 151 10.41 -20.95 8.60
N GLY A 152 10.59 -21.17 9.90
CA GLY A 152 11.77 -20.71 10.62
C GLY A 152 11.87 -19.18 10.65
N SER A 153 12.94 -18.63 10.07
CA SER A 153 13.18 -17.19 9.95
C SER A 153 12.69 -16.58 8.64
N GLU A 154 12.14 -17.38 7.72
CA GLU A 154 11.75 -16.93 6.38
C GLU A 154 10.22 -16.91 6.21
N TRP A 155 9.75 -15.95 5.42
CA TRP A 155 8.35 -15.87 4.99
C TRP A 155 8.24 -16.41 3.56
N ILE A 156 7.59 -17.56 3.41
CA ILE A 156 7.41 -18.23 2.13
C ILE A 156 6.02 -17.92 1.61
N ILE A 157 5.91 -17.57 0.32
CA ILE A 157 4.63 -17.38 -0.33
C ILE A 157 3.94 -18.75 -0.46
N LYS A 158 2.82 -18.91 0.26
CA LYS A 158 1.96 -20.10 0.17
C LYS A 158 0.99 -20.00 -1.00
N GLU A 159 0.42 -18.82 -1.21
CA GLU A 159 -0.60 -18.58 -2.24
C GLU A 159 -0.41 -17.19 -2.81
N LYS A 160 -0.34 -17.09 -4.14
CA LYS A 160 -0.24 -15.80 -4.84
C LYS A 160 -1.62 -15.31 -5.23
N ASP A 161 -1.80 -13.99 -5.19
CA ASP A 161 -3.00 -13.32 -5.71
C ASP A 161 -4.31 -13.86 -5.16
N LYS A 162 -4.35 -14.17 -3.86
CA LYS A 162 -5.59 -14.58 -3.21
C LYS A 162 -6.56 -13.41 -3.25
N ILE A 163 -7.66 -13.60 -3.97
CA ILE A 163 -8.74 -12.62 -4.08
C ILE A 163 -9.85 -12.91 -3.07
N GLU A 164 -10.41 -11.84 -2.51
CA GLU A 164 -11.67 -11.89 -1.80
C GLU A 164 -12.75 -11.21 -2.63
N ILE A 165 -13.79 -11.98 -2.96
CA ILE A 165 -14.96 -11.49 -3.70
C ILE A 165 -16.09 -11.20 -2.72
N MET A 166 -16.82 -10.12 -2.97
CA MET A 166 -18.06 -9.76 -2.29
C MET A 166 -19.22 -9.82 -3.29
N LYS A 167 -20.24 -10.61 -2.97
CA LYS A 167 -21.45 -10.77 -3.81
C LYS A 167 -22.56 -9.84 -3.39
N VAL A 168 -23.48 -9.58 -4.32
CA VAL A 168 -24.67 -8.76 -4.05
C VAL A 168 -25.46 -9.35 -2.89
N GLY A 169 -25.85 -8.50 -1.94
CA GLY A 169 -26.54 -8.87 -0.71
C GLY A 169 -25.63 -9.22 0.46
N GLU A 170 -24.34 -9.53 0.23
CA GLU A 170 -23.39 -9.80 1.32
C GLU A 170 -23.04 -8.52 2.08
N THR A 171 -22.55 -8.69 3.32
CA THR A 171 -22.03 -7.62 4.15
C THR A 171 -20.64 -7.99 4.63
N LYS A 172 -19.65 -7.12 4.36
CA LYS A 172 -18.24 -7.39 4.68
C LYS A 172 -17.54 -6.13 5.18
N TRP A 173 -16.50 -6.34 5.99
CA TRP A 173 -15.57 -5.28 6.34
C TRP A 173 -14.58 -5.08 5.20
N THR A 174 -14.46 -3.85 4.74
CA THR A 174 -13.64 -3.45 3.59
C THR A 174 -12.78 -2.25 3.98
N ASN A 175 -11.70 -2.01 3.23
CA ASN A 175 -10.97 -0.75 3.39
C ASN A 175 -11.89 0.40 2.93
N TYR A 176 -11.78 1.56 3.57
CA TYR A 176 -12.65 2.70 3.21
C TYR A 176 -12.33 3.26 1.81
N ASP A 177 -11.06 3.16 1.41
CA ASP A 177 -10.49 3.80 0.21
C ASP A 177 -10.88 3.12 -1.11
N ILE A 178 -11.63 2.01 -1.06
CA ILE A 178 -12.22 1.37 -2.24
C ILE A 178 -13.65 1.82 -2.49
N TRP A 179 -14.14 2.80 -1.71
CA TRP A 179 -15.46 3.37 -1.81
C TRP A 179 -15.37 4.90 -1.93
N GLU A 180 -16.38 5.49 -2.56
CA GLU A 180 -16.62 6.92 -2.57
C GLU A 180 -18.08 7.21 -2.18
N THR A 181 -18.33 8.33 -1.51
CA THR A 181 -19.70 8.77 -1.20
C THR A 181 -20.40 9.26 -2.47
N ILE A 182 -21.69 8.96 -2.61
CA ILE A 182 -22.51 9.53 -3.68
C ILE A 182 -22.94 10.94 -3.28
N ASP A 183 -22.58 11.95 -4.07
CA ASP A 183 -23.02 13.34 -3.91
C ASP A 183 -24.55 13.53 -4.05
#